data_AF-A0A505IPN4-F1
#
_entry.id   AF-A0A505IPN4-F1
#
_cell.length_a   1.000
_cell.length_b   1.000
_cell.length_c   1.000
_cell.angle_alpha   90.00
_cell.angle_beta   90.00
_cell.angle_gamma   90.00
#
_symmetry.space_group_name_H-M   'P 1'
#
loop_
_entity.id
_entity.type
_entity.pdbx_description
1 polymer ?
#
loop_
_entity_poly.entity_id
_entity_poly.type
_entity_poly.pdbx_seq_one_letter_code
_entity_poly.pdbx_strand_id
1 'polypeptide(L)'
;MDSLATKLILNAHSKRSLQLLMLLEVNSDLTLSEISQKTNLSKRTIQADLNDLRYLFGDAIDLNGSLSGMRMTIHGYECYYAKKNYFLIKSH
;
A
#
# COMPACT_ATOMS: atom_id res chain seq x y z
N MET A 1 31.42 -1.60 -0.41
CA MET A 1 30.88 -0.28 0.00
C MET A 1 29.63 -0.07 -0.83
N ASP A 2 28.48 -0.26 -0.21
CA ASP A 2 27.20 -0.37 -0.90
C ASP A 2 26.83 0.92 -1.64
N SER A 3 26.47 0.74 -2.91
CA SER A 3 26.42 1.78 -3.93
C SER A 3 25.29 2.80 -3.73
N LEU A 4 25.43 3.98 -4.34
CA LEU A 4 24.40 5.02 -4.48
C LEU A 4 23.05 4.47 -4.98
N ALA A 5 23.04 3.33 -5.69
CA ALA A 5 21.84 2.64 -6.15
C ALA A 5 20.96 2.14 -4.99
N THR A 6 21.53 1.77 -3.84
CA THR A 6 20.77 1.29 -2.67
C THR A 6 20.02 2.44 -1.97
N LYS A 7 20.54 3.67 -2.07
CA LYS A 7 19.86 4.90 -1.60
C LYS A 7 18.84 5.45 -2.61
N LEU A 8 18.88 5.01 -3.87
CA LEU A 8 17.93 5.38 -4.93
C LEU A 8 16.73 4.44 -5.06
N ILE A 9 16.73 3.29 -4.37
CA ILE A 9 15.55 2.42 -4.16
C ILE A 9 14.60 3.03 -3.10
N LEU A 10 14.72 4.33 -2.80
CA LEU A 10 13.64 5.19 -2.34
C LEU A 10 12.60 5.43 -3.47
N ASN A 11 12.25 4.36 -4.17
CA ASN A 11 11.73 4.40 -5.53
C ASN A 11 10.27 4.86 -5.55
N ALA A 12 9.83 5.54 -6.61
CA ALA A 12 8.46 6.05 -6.78
C ALA A 12 7.36 5.01 -6.46
N HIS A 13 7.72 3.73 -6.58
CA HIS A 13 6.98 2.57 -6.10
C HIS A 13 6.57 2.65 -4.61
N SER A 14 7.49 2.77 -3.67
CA SER A 14 7.18 2.74 -2.23
C SER A 14 6.30 3.91 -1.80
N LYS A 15 6.56 5.10 -2.37
CA LYS A 15 5.71 6.28 -2.17
C LYS A 15 4.28 6.02 -2.66
N ARG A 16 4.14 5.38 -3.82
CA ARG A 16 2.85 5.04 -4.42
C ARG A 16 2.09 3.98 -3.61
N SER A 17 2.77 2.93 -3.16
CA SER A 17 2.17 1.90 -2.28
C SER A 17 1.68 2.51 -0.97
N LEU A 18 2.42 3.46 -0.39
CA LEU A 18 1.98 4.19 0.81
C LEU A 18 0.74 5.05 0.54
N GLN A 19 0.71 5.76 -0.59
CA GLN A 19 -0.46 6.56 -0.97
C GLN A 19 -1.70 5.68 -1.18
N LEU A 20 -1.53 4.50 -1.78
CA LEU A 20 -2.59 3.51 -1.91
C LEU A 20 -3.05 2.99 -0.54
N LEU A 21 -2.11 2.69 0.37
CA LEU A 21 -2.43 2.27 1.73
C LEU A 21 -3.28 3.32 2.45
N MET A 22 -2.85 4.59 2.43
CA MET A 22 -3.58 5.70 3.05
C MET A 22 -4.96 5.91 2.43
N LEU A 23 -5.09 5.72 1.10
CA LEU A 23 -6.37 5.81 0.41
C LEU A 23 -7.36 4.76 0.92
N LEU A 24 -6.93 3.51 1.06
CA LEU A 24 -7.74 2.39 1.54
C LEU A 24 -8.03 2.46 3.05
N GLU A 25 -7.21 3.17 3.80
CA GLU A 25 -7.40 3.42 5.24
C GLU A 25 -8.58 4.36 5.50
N VAL A 26 -8.76 5.35 4.62
CA VAL A 26 -9.80 6.38 4.74
C VAL A 26 -11.08 6.01 3.99
N ASN A 27 -10.97 5.22 2.92
CA ASN A 27 -12.09 4.89 2.05
C ASN A 27 -12.33 3.38 2.03
N SER A 28 -13.56 2.98 2.32
CA SER A 28 -14.01 1.59 2.18
C SER A 28 -14.57 1.34 0.78
N ASP A 29 -14.48 0.10 0.32
CA ASP A 29 -15.16 -0.41 -0.90
C ASP A 29 -14.85 0.36 -2.19
N LEU A 30 -13.57 0.71 -2.41
CA LEU A 30 -13.17 1.35 -3.67
C LEU A 30 -12.91 0.30 -4.75
N THR A 31 -13.61 0.38 -5.87
CA THR A 31 -13.31 -0.44 -7.04
C THR A 31 -11.93 -0.10 -7.62
N LEU A 32 -11.30 -1.05 -8.33
CA LEU A 32 -10.02 -0.77 -9.01
C LEU A 32 -10.13 0.38 -10.02
N SER A 33 -11.30 0.62 -10.60
CA SER A 33 -11.55 1.75 -11.49
C SER A 33 -11.50 3.08 -10.72
N GLU A 34 -12.12 3.16 -9.55
CA GLU A 34 -12.11 4.37 -8.72
C GLU A 34 -10.73 4.65 -8.13
N ILE A 35 -10.02 3.61 -7.69
CA ILE A 35 -8.62 3.73 -7.26
C ILE A 35 -7.79 4.29 -8.41
N SER A 36 -7.93 3.71 -9.61
CA SER A 36 -7.23 4.16 -10.83
C SER A 36 -7.48 5.63 -11.14
N GLN A 37 -8.73 6.10 -11.06
CA GLN A 37 -9.07 7.51 -11.25
C GLN A 37 -8.46 8.42 -10.17
N LYS A 38 -8.54 8.01 -8.89
CA LYS A 38 -8.04 8.82 -7.76
C LYS A 38 -6.52 8.90 -7.72
N THR A 39 -5.82 7.85 -8.14
CA THR A 39 -4.35 7.78 -8.08
C THR A 39 -3.67 8.05 -9.43
N ASN A 40 -4.43 8.14 -10.53
CA ASN A 40 -3.93 8.20 -11.90
C ASN A 40 -2.96 7.04 -12.24
N LEU A 41 -3.30 5.83 -11.79
CA LEU A 41 -2.50 4.61 -11.99
C LEU A 41 -3.25 3.60 -12.84
N SER A 42 -2.51 2.77 -13.58
CA SER A 42 -3.12 1.63 -14.24
C SER A 42 -3.62 0.60 -13.22
N LYS A 43 -4.70 -0.11 -13.55
CA LYS A 43 -5.23 -1.22 -12.72
C LYS A 43 -4.17 -2.28 -12.45
N ARG A 44 -3.28 -2.56 -13.41
CA ARG A 44 -2.15 -3.50 -13.25
C ARG A 44 -1.18 -3.03 -12.18
N THR A 45 -0.82 -1.74 -12.19
CA THR A 45 0.06 -1.13 -11.19
C THR A 45 -0.57 -1.20 -9.80
N ILE A 46 -1.85 -0.86 -9.70
CA ILE A 46 -2.59 -0.94 -8.43
C ILE A 46 -2.59 -2.37 -7.90
N GLN A 47 -2.82 -3.36 -8.75
CA GLN A 47 -2.82 -4.77 -8.33
C GLN A 47 -1.44 -5.23 -7.82
N ALA A 48 -0.36 -4.77 -8.45
CA ALA A 48 1.00 -5.03 -7.98
C ALA A 48 1.22 -4.38 -6.59
N ASP A 49 0.90 -3.10 -6.46
CA ASP A 49 1.06 -2.36 -5.20
C ASP A 49 0.21 -2.99 -4.07
N LEU A 50 -1.01 -3.47 -4.36
CA LEU A 50 -1.85 -4.19 -3.39
C LEU A 50 -1.22 -5.50 -2.91
N ASN A 51 -0.59 -6.25 -3.82
CA ASN A 51 0.08 -7.50 -3.46
C ASN A 51 1.32 -7.23 -2.59
N ASP A 52 2.04 -6.14 -2.87
CA ASP A 52 3.19 -5.74 -2.05
C ASP A 52 2.73 -5.30 -0.64
N LEU A 53 1.62 -4.57 -0.55
CA LEU A 53 1.02 -4.23 0.75
C LEU A 53 0.62 -5.48 1.53
N ARG A 54 0.01 -6.48 0.89
CA ARG A 54 -0.29 -7.78 1.54
C ARG A 54 0.98 -8.45 2.06
N TYR A 55 2.04 -8.49 1.25
CA TYR A 55 3.30 -9.11 1.65
C TYR A 55 3.95 -8.37 2.84
N LEU A 56 3.97 -7.03 2.81
CA LEU A 56 4.61 -6.21 3.83
C LEU A 56 3.85 -6.20 5.16
N PHE A 57 2.53 -6.03 5.10
CA PHE A 57 1.71 -5.91 6.29
C PHE A 57 1.27 -7.27 6.83
N GLY A 58 1.26 -8.31 5.99
CA GLY A 58 0.95 -9.68 6.40
C GLY A 58 -0.39 -9.75 7.12
N ASP A 59 -0.39 -10.43 8.25
CA ASP A 59 -1.53 -10.59 9.17
C ASP A 59 -2.05 -9.29 9.81
N ALA A 60 -1.32 -8.18 9.70
CA ALA A 60 -1.76 -6.90 10.25
C ALA A 60 -2.93 -6.29 9.47
N ILE A 61 -3.08 -6.64 8.18
CA ILE A 61 -4.19 -6.19 7.33
C ILE A 61 -4.75 -7.32 6.48
N ASP A 62 -6.04 -7.25 6.17
CA ASP A 62 -6.63 -7.97 5.05
C ASP A 62 -7.04 -7.00 3.96
N LEU A 63 -6.70 -7.34 2.70
CA LEU A 63 -7.17 -6.64 1.50
C LEU A 63 -8.13 -7.55 0.75
N ASN A 64 -9.43 -7.32 0.91
CA ASN A 64 -10.48 -8.15 0.35
C ASN A 64 -11.15 -7.44 -0.84
N GLY A 65 -11.13 -8.09 -2.00
CA GLY A 65 -11.84 -7.64 -3.20
C GLY A 65 -13.24 -8.25 -3.25
N SER A 66 -14.24 -7.42 -3.52
CA SER A 66 -15.63 -7.82 -3.73
C SER A 66 -16.22 -7.11 -4.96
N LEU A 67 -17.46 -7.45 -5.31
CA LEU A 67 -18.20 -6.73 -6.37
C LEU A 67 -18.38 -5.24 -6.07
N SER A 68 -18.48 -4.88 -4.78
CA SER A 68 -18.57 -3.47 -4.36
C SER A 68 -17.22 -2.76 -4.32
N GLY A 69 -16.11 -3.48 -4.41
CA GLY A 69 -14.76 -2.89 -4.44
C GLY A 69 -13.78 -3.58 -3.49
N MET A 70 -12.60 -2.94 -3.35
CA MET A 70 -11.53 -3.32 -2.45
C MET A 70 -11.77 -2.71 -1.07
N ARG A 71 -11.68 -3.55 -0.04
CA ARG A 71 -11.77 -3.14 1.36
C ARG A 71 -10.51 -3.58 2.11
N MET A 72 -9.94 -2.66 2.88
CA MET A 72 -8.90 -2.98 3.84
C MET A 72 -9.50 -3.14 5.24
N THR A 73 -9.10 -4.19 5.95
CA THR A 73 -9.40 -4.42 7.37
C THR A 73 -8.10 -4.47 8.14
N ILE A 74 -8.04 -3.82 9.31
CA ILE A 74 -6.86 -3.82 10.20
C ILE A 74 -7.16 -4.73 11.39
N HIS A 75 -6.33 -5.74 11.64
CA HIS A 75 -6.56 -6.75 12.69
C HIS A 75 -5.82 -6.48 14.00
N GLY A 76 -4.77 -5.65 13.96
CA GLY A 76 -4.00 -5.28 15.15
C GLY A 76 -3.38 -3.90 14.96
N TYR A 77 -4.02 -2.88 15.52
CA TYR A 77 -3.63 -1.48 15.31
C TYR A 77 -2.18 -1.20 15.72
N GLU A 78 -1.69 -1.76 16.83
CA GLU A 78 -0.29 -1.58 17.25
C GLU A 78 0.70 -2.16 16.23
N CYS A 79 0.48 -3.41 15.80
CA CYS A 79 1.31 -4.06 14.79
C CYS A 79 1.26 -3.33 13.44
N TYR A 80 0.05 -2.91 13.03
CA TYR A 80 -0.17 -2.12 11.83
C TYR A 80 0.60 -0.80 11.86
N TYR A 81 0.44 0.00 12.92
CA TYR A 81 1.13 1.29 13.03
C TYR A 81 2.64 1.12 13.21
N ALA A 82 3.11 0.08 13.89
CA ALA A 82 4.54 -0.24 13.95
C ALA A 82 5.11 -0.54 12.55
N LYS A 83 4.43 -1.37 11.75
CA LYS A 83 4.83 -1.66 10.36
C LYS A 83 4.74 -0.42 9.46
N LYS A 84 3.69 0.40 9.61
CA LYS A 84 3.51 1.67 8.88
C LYS A 84 4.62 2.66 9.22
N ASN A 85 4.96 2.82 10.50
CA ASN A 85 6.03 3.70 10.95
C ASN A 85 7.40 3.20 10.47
N TYR A 86 7.65 1.89 10.53
CA TYR A 86 8.86 1.31 9.94
C TYR A 86 8.95 1.61 8.43
N PHE A 87 7.84 1.46 7.71
CA PHE A 87 7.75 1.78 6.29
C PHE A 87 8.01 3.26 6.00
N LEU A 88 7.49 4.17 6.85
CA LEU A 88 7.73 5.61 6.76
C LEU A 88 9.20 5.99 7.06
N ILE A 89 9.78 5.43 8.12
CA ILE A 89 11.15 5.75 8.57
C ILE A 89 12.20 5.21 7.62
N LYS A 90 12.01 4.00 7.06
CA LYS A 90 12.89 3.48 5.99
C LYS A 90 12.71 4.17 4.63
N SER A 91 11.70 5.03 4.49
CA SER A 91 11.45 5.84 3.29
C SER A 91 12.10 7.23 3.34
N HIS A 92 12.89 7.53 4.39
CA HIS A 92 13.70 8.74 4.56
C HIS A 92 15.19 8.38 4.64
#